data_AF-A0A2Z7BSW9-F1
#
_entry.id   AF-A0A2Z7BSW9-F1
#
_cell.length_a   1.000
_cell.length_b   1.000
_cell.length_c   1.000
_cell.angle_alpha   90.00
_cell.angle_beta   90.00
_cell.angle_gamma   90.00
#
_symmetry.space_group_name_H-M   'P 1'
#
loop_
_entity.id
_entity.type
_entity.pdbx_description
1 polymer ?
#
loop_
_entity_poly.entity_id
_entity_poly.type
_entity_poly.pdbx_seq_one_letter_code
_entity_poly.pdbx_strand_id
1 'polypeptide(L)'
;MTPKRTRTQRSGENSNTESTAQGSENPALTPAQIAELVATTVAQILAGQHAPQPPPNLDQQVEEIRRMHEELEARQAEEMRRMREELESQKAEEIRRMREELEAQQAEEMRRMREELESQRAEEMRRMYEEL
;
A
#
# COMPACT_ATOMS: atom_id res chain seq x y z
N MET A 1 -16.42 -12.41 -35.91
CA MET A 1 -16.64 -12.00 -37.31
C MET A 1 -15.28 -11.70 -37.93
N THR A 2 -14.74 -12.60 -38.76
CA THR A 2 -13.55 -12.38 -39.59
C THR A 2 -13.92 -12.63 -41.05
N PRO A 3 -13.59 -11.75 -41.99
CA PRO A 3 -13.94 -11.97 -43.39
C PRO A 3 -12.93 -12.90 -44.09
N LYS A 4 -13.48 -13.94 -44.73
CA LYS A 4 -12.82 -14.83 -45.69
C LYS A 4 -12.79 -14.18 -47.09
N ARG A 5 -11.68 -14.32 -47.85
CA ARG A 5 -11.70 -14.33 -49.33
C ARG A 5 -10.75 -15.38 -49.93
N THR A 6 -11.40 -16.45 -50.40
CA THR A 6 -11.12 -17.49 -51.41
C THR A 6 -10.15 -17.07 -52.54
N ARG A 7 -9.00 -17.75 -52.71
CA ARG A 7 -8.66 -18.85 -53.66
C ARG A 7 -8.88 -18.55 -55.15
N THR A 8 -7.78 -18.52 -55.91
CA THR A 8 -7.72 -19.01 -57.31
C THR A 8 -6.48 -19.89 -57.47
N GLN A 9 -6.73 -21.15 -57.84
CA GLN A 9 -5.77 -22.20 -58.17
C GLN A 9 -5.15 -22.01 -59.56
N ARG A 10 -3.99 -22.63 -59.80
CA ARG A 10 -3.63 -23.53 -60.93
C ARG A 10 -2.09 -23.68 -60.91
N SER A 11 -1.40 -24.80 -61.07
CA SER A 11 -1.65 -26.23 -61.29
C SER A 11 -0.26 -26.87 -61.34
N GLY A 12 -0.10 -28.11 -60.88
CA GLY A 12 1.17 -28.83 -60.98
C GLY A 12 1.18 -30.02 -60.05
N GLU A 13 0.50 -31.08 -60.47
CA GLU A 13 0.41 -32.37 -59.80
C GLU A 13 1.75 -33.11 -59.83
N ASN A 14 2.22 -33.62 -58.68
CA ASN A 14 2.75 -35.00 -58.54
C ASN A 14 3.22 -35.31 -57.09
N SER A 15 2.36 -36.06 -56.40
CA SER A 15 2.60 -37.29 -55.64
C SER A 15 3.95 -37.57 -54.93
N ASN A 16 3.78 -37.93 -53.66
CA ASN A 16 4.48 -38.98 -52.89
C ASN A 16 5.66 -38.58 -51.99
N THR A 17 5.32 -38.49 -50.70
CA THR A 17 6.00 -39.10 -49.54
C THR A 17 7.54 -39.17 -49.56
N GLU A 18 8.18 -38.27 -48.81
CA GLU A 18 9.20 -38.72 -47.86
C GLU A 18 9.22 -37.79 -46.65
N SER A 19 8.91 -38.37 -45.49
CA SER A 19 9.25 -37.80 -44.21
C SER A 19 10.72 -38.14 -43.98
N THR A 20 11.61 -37.16 -44.17
CA THR A 20 12.99 -37.24 -43.68
C THR A 20 13.22 -36.13 -42.68
N ALA A 21 13.45 -36.56 -41.44
CA ALA A 21 14.04 -35.75 -40.40
C ALA A 21 15.41 -35.22 -40.87
N GLN A 22 15.51 -33.92 -41.13
CA GLN A 22 16.75 -33.15 -41.05
C GLN A 22 16.41 -32.02 -40.06
N GLY A 23 16.63 -32.22 -38.76
CA GLY A 23 17.97 -32.26 -38.19
C GLY A 23 18.43 -30.80 -38.11
N SER A 24 18.59 -30.25 -36.92
CA SER A 24 19.16 -28.91 -36.74
C SER A 24 20.54 -28.90 -37.39
N GLU A 25 20.62 -28.44 -38.63
CA GLU A 25 21.88 -28.25 -39.32
C GLU A 25 22.53 -27.08 -38.62
N ASN A 26 23.42 -27.36 -37.65
CA ASN A 26 24.38 -26.39 -37.18
C ASN A 26 25.13 -25.94 -38.45
N PRO A 27 24.93 -24.70 -38.95
CA PRO A 27 25.70 -24.24 -40.08
C PRO A 27 27.16 -24.35 -39.65
N ALA A 28 27.97 -25.12 -40.38
CA ALA A 28 29.38 -25.28 -40.07
C ALA A 28 30.05 -23.93 -40.29
N LEU A 29 30.09 -23.11 -39.24
CA LEU A 29 30.70 -21.81 -39.26
C LEU A 29 32.16 -21.99 -39.59
N THR A 30 32.61 -21.35 -40.65
CA THR A 30 34.03 -21.32 -40.98
C THR A 30 34.77 -20.59 -39.84
N PRO A 31 36.05 -20.90 -39.60
CA PRO A 31 36.84 -20.20 -38.58
C PRO A 31 36.81 -18.67 -38.71
N ALA A 32 36.69 -18.15 -39.94
CA ALA A 32 36.57 -16.72 -40.22
C ALA A 32 35.26 -16.12 -39.67
N GLN A 33 34.13 -16.80 -39.84
CA GLN A 33 32.82 -16.34 -39.33
C GLN A 33 32.77 -16.36 -37.81
N ILE A 34 33.43 -17.33 -37.18
CA ILE A 34 33.58 -17.39 -35.72
C ILE A 34 34.43 -16.21 -35.24
N ALA A 35 35.56 -15.95 -35.90
CA ALA A 35 36.42 -14.83 -35.56
C ALA A 35 35.71 -13.47 -35.72
N GLU A 36 34.92 -13.30 -36.79
CA GLU A 36 34.13 -12.10 -37.03
C GLU A 36 33.03 -11.91 -35.98
N LEU A 37 32.30 -12.98 -35.65
CA LEU A 37 31.28 -12.93 -34.60
C LEU A 37 31.90 -12.56 -33.25
N VAL A 38 33.00 -13.21 -32.87
CA VAL A 38 33.72 -12.90 -31.62
C VAL A 38 34.24 -11.46 -31.64
N ALA A 39 34.84 -11.00 -32.73
CA ALA A 39 35.33 -9.63 -32.86
C ALA A 39 34.19 -8.61 -32.74
N THR A 40 33.04 -8.91 -33.34
CA THR A 40 31.85 -8.05 -33.29
C THR A 40 31.25 -8.03 -31.88
N THR A 41 31.15 -9.18 -31.22
CA THR A 41 30.66 -9.27 -29.85
C THR A 41 31.61 -8.57 -28.87
N VAL A 42 32.93 -8.74 -29.03
CA VAL A 42 33.93 -8.02 -28.22
C VAL A 42 33.85 -6.52 -28.47
N ALA A 43 33.71 -6.09 -29.72
CA ALA A 43 33.54 -4.67 -30.05
C ALA A 43 32.25 -4.10 -29.46
N GLN A 44 31.15 -4.85 -29.46
CA GLN A 44 29.89 -4.45 -28.82
C GLN A 44 30.01 -4.38 -27.29
N ILE A 45 30.72 -5.32 -26.67
CA ILE A 45 31.00 -5.29 -25.23
C ILE A 45 31.87 -4.08 -24.89
N LEU A 46 32.91 -3.81 -25.67
CA LEU A 46 33.81 -2.67 -25.46
C LEU A 46 33.14 -1.33 -25.78
N ALA A 47 32.26 -1.26 -26.77
CA ALA A 47 31.47 -0.07 -27.09
C ALA A 47 30.33 0.16 -26.08
N GLY A 48 29.80 -0.93 -25.51
CA GLY A 48 28.80 -0.91 -24.44
C GLY A 48 29.38 -0.73 -23.05
N GLN A 49 30.70 -0.87 -22.87
CA GLN A 49 31.37 -0.40 -21.67
C GLN A 49 31.23 1.12 -21.64
N HIS A 50 30.39 1.60 -20.72
CA HIS A 50 30.43 3.00 -20.33
C HIS A 50 31.90 3.35 -20.06
N ALA A 51 32.41 4.35 -20.78
CA ALA A 51 33.70 4.95 -20.51
C ALA A 51 33.87 5.06 -18.98
N PRO A 52 35.06 4.78 -18.41
CA PRO A 52 35.26 4.78 -16.97
C PRO A 52 34.63 6.05 -16.41
N GLN A 53 33.47 5.86 -15.77
CA GLN A 53 32.70 6.96 -15.23
C GLN A 53 33.62 7.64 -14.22
N PRO A 54 33.67 8.98 -14.17
CA PRO A 54 34.40 9.65 -13.12
C PRO A 54 33.95 9.06 -11.78
N PRO A 55 34.87 8.85 -10.82
CA PRO A 55 34.52 8.23 -9.55
C PRO A 55 33.30 8.95 -8.96
N PRO A 56 32.30 8.22 -8.45
CA PRO A 56 31.12 8.84 -7.88
C PRO A 56 31.55 9.87 -6.85
N ASN A 57 30.87 11.03 -6.82
CA ASN A 57 31.16 12.06 -5.85
C ASN A 57 30.72 11.55 -4.47
N LEU A 58 31.66 10.91 -3.77
CA LEU A 58 31.40 10.21 -2.52
C LEU A 58 30.88 11.17 -1.45
N ASP A 59 31.35 12.42 -1.46
CA ASP A 59 30.89 13.47 -0.55
C ASP A 59 29.40 13.76 -0.77
N GLN A 60 28.97 13.85 -2.02
CA GLN A 60 27.56 14.06 -2.38
C GLN A 60 26.68 12.89 -1.95
N GLN A 61 27.17 11.66 -2.10
CA GLN A 61 26.46 10.45 -1.69
C GLN A 61 26.35 10.35 -0.16
N VAL A 62 27.40 10.71 0.57
CA VAL A 62 27.40 10.75 2.03
C VAL A 62 26.42 11.80 2.55
N GLU A 63 26.38 12.99 1.95
CA GLU A 63 25.43 14.04 2.31
C GLU A 63 23.98 13.64 1.99
N GLU A 64 23.73 12.95 0.87
CA GLU A 64 22.40 12.44 0.54
C GLU A 64 21.93 11.38 1.53
N ILE A 65 22.80 10.42 1.89
CA ILE A 65 22.52 9.41 2.91
C ILE A 65 22.23 10.06 4.26
N ARG A 66 23.04 11.05 4.66
CA ARG A 66 22.85 11.80 5.89
C ARG A 66 21.49 12.50 5.90
N ARG A 67 21.14 13.18 4.82
CA ARG A 67 19.87 13.90 4.69
C ARG A 67 18.67 12.97 4.76
N MET A 68 18.75 11.81 4.11
CA MET A 68 17.70 10.79 4.20
C MET A 68 17.55 10.27 5.63
N HIS A 69 18.66 10.07 6.34
CA HIS A 69 18.63 9.62 7.72
C HIS A 69 17.97 10.65 8.64
N GLU A 70 18.36 11.93 8.51
CA GLU A 70 17.76 13.04 9.26
C GLU A 70 16.25 13.17 8.98
N GLU A 71 15.82 13.01 7.72
CA GLU A 71 14.39 13.04 7.37
C GLU A 71 13.62 11.86 7.97
N LEU A 72 14.19 10.66 7.95
CA LEU A 72 13.57 9.47 8.54
C LEU A 72 13.43 9.61 10.06
N GLU A 73 14.47 10.09 10.74
CA GLU A 73 14.41 10.36 12.18
C GLU A 73 13.37 11.42 12.52
N ALA A 74 13.32 12.51 11.75
CA ALA A 74 12.34 13.58 11.95
C ALA A 74 10.90 13.06 11.80
N ARG A 75 10.63 12.26 10.76
CA ARG A 75 9.32 11.62 10.56
C ARG A 75 8.97 10.68 11.69
N GLN A 76 9.90 9.85 12.13
CA GLN A 76 9.67 8.92 13.24
C GLN A 76 9.40 9.66 14.56
N ALA A 77 10.12 10.75 14.82
CA ALA A 77 9.91 11.59 15.99
C ALA A 77 8.53 12.27 15.96
N GLU A 78 8.11 12.77 14.80
CA GLU A 78 6.79 13.37 14.62
C GLU A 78 5.67 12.33 14.81
N GLU A 79 5.82 11.13 14.25
CA GLU A 79 4.85 10.04 14.42
C GLU A 79 4.71 9.65 15.89
N MET A 80 5.83 9.44 16.59
CA MET A 80 5.82 9.14 18.03
C MET A 80 5.18 10.26 18.84
N ARG A 81 5.41 11.51 18.46
CA ARG A 81 4.79 12.66 19.11
C ARG A 81 3.27 12.64 18.91
N ARG A 82 2.79 12.46 17.68
CA ARG A 82 1.36 12.38 17.38
C ARG A 82 0.68 11.24 18.13
N MET A 83 1.29 10.05 18.17
CA MET A 83 0.76 8.91 18.90
C MET A 83 0.63 9.20 20.40
N ARG A 84 1.60 9.90 21.00
CA ARG A 84 1.53 10.33 22.41
C ARG A 84 0.41 11.33 22.64
N GLU A 85 0.30 12.34 21.78
CA GLU A 85 -0.75 13.36 21.86
C GLU A 85 -2.14 12.73 21.71
N GLU A 86 -2.31 11.77 20.80
CA GLU A 86 -3.58 11.04 20.62
C GLU A 86 -3.94 10.21 21.85
N LEU A 87 -2.98 9.47 22.41
CA LEU A 87 -3.20 8.68 23.62
C LEU A 87 -3.58 9.56 24.82
N GLU A 88 -2.93 10.72 24.97
CA GLU A 88 -3.24 11.68 26.03
C GLU A 88 -4.62 12.30 25.83
N SER A 89 -4.98 12.65 24.58
CA SER A 89 -6.30 13.16 24.21
C SER A 89 -7.40 12.15 24.52
N GLN A 90 -7.22 10.88 24.13
CA GLN A 90 -8.18 9.80 24.43
C GLN A 90 -8.38 9.63 25.94
N LYS A 91 -7.29 9.61 26.70
CA LYS A 91 -7.36 9.50 28.16
C LYS A 91 -8.09 10.69 28.79
N ALA A 92 -7.84 11.90 28.30
CA ALA A 92 -8.52 13.10 28.77
C ALA A 92 -10.02 13.06 28.44
N GLU A 93 -10.40 12.59 27.25
CA GLU A 93 -11.80 12.43 26.87
C GLU A 93 -12.51 11.38 27.72
N GLU A 94 -11.88 10.23 27.99
CA GLU A 94 -12.47 9.21 28.87
C GLU A 94 -12.71 9.73 30.29
N ILE A 95 -11.72 10.42 30.87
CA ILE A 95 -11.86 11.04 32.19
C ILE A 95 -13.00 12.05 32.19
N ARG A 96 -13.11 12.85 31.13
CA ARG A 96 -14.19 13.83 30.98
C ARG A 96 -15.55 13.14 30.90
N ARG A 97 -15.70 12.10 30.08
CA ARG A 97 -16.95 11.34 29.95
C ARG A 97 -17.37 10.71 31.28
N MET A 98 -16.45 10.05 31.97
CA MET A 98 -16.73 9.45 33.28
C MET A 98 -17.21 10.50 34.29
N ARG A 99 -16.60 11.69 34.28
CA ARG A 99 -17.00 12.80 35.15
C ARG A 99 -18.38 13.33 34.81
N GLU A 100 -18.67 13.52 33.53
CA GLU A 100 -19.99 13.95 33.05
C GLU A 100 -21.08 12.93 33.39
N GLU A 101 -20.79 11.62 33.26
CA GLU A 101 -21.71 10.55 33.63
C GLU A 101 -21.99 10.52 35.14
N LEU A 102 -20.95 10.67 35.96
CA LEU A 102 -21.09 10.73 37.41
C LEU A 102 -21.93 11.94 37.86
N GLU A 103 -21.69 13.10 37.25
CA GLU A 103 -22.48 14.32 37.50
C GLU A 103 -23.95 14.13 37.06
N ALA A 104 -24.18 13.49 35.91
CA ALA A 104 -25.52 13.18 35.43
C ALA A 104 -26.26 12.22 36.36
N GLN A 105 -25.60 11.17 36.86
CA GLN A 105 -26.17 10.24 37.83
C GLN A 105 -26.56 10.96 39.12
N GLN A 106 -25.69 11.81 39.68
CA GLN A 106 -26.03 12.60 40.87
C GLN A 106 -27.23 13.53 40.62
N ALA A 107 -27.27 14.19 39.47
CA ALA A 107 -28.38 15.06 39.11
C ALA A 107 -29.69 14.29 38.97
N GLU A 108 -29.66 13.09 38.37
CA GLU A 108 -30.83 12.22 38.27
C GLU A 108 -31.29 11.72 39.64
N GLU A 109 -30.36 11.35 40.53
CA GLU A 109 -30.70 10.91 41.88
C GLU A 109 -31.39 12.01 42.68
N MET A 110 -30.83 13.23 42.65
CA MET A 110 -31.45 14.39 43.30
C MET A 110 -32.83 14.71 42.72
N ARG A 111 -32.98 14.57 41.39
CA ARG A 111 -34.25 14.76 40.73
C ARG A 111 -35.28 13.73 41.19
N ARG A 112 -34.92 12.44 41.23
CA ARG A 112 -35.81 11.36 41.71
C ARG A 112 -36.23 11.58 43.15
N MET A 113 -35.29 11.93 44.03
CA MET A 113 -35.59 12.23 45.43
C MET A 113 -36.57 13.40 45.57
N ARG A 114 -36.40 14.45 44.76
CA ARG A 114 -37.32 15.60 44.74
C ARG A 114 -38.71 15.21 44.26
N GLU A 115 -38.80 14.43 43.18
CA GLU A 115 -40.07 13.93 42.64
C GLU A 115 -40.77 13.01 43.65
N GLU A 116 -40.03 12.17 44.38
CA GLU A 116 -40.57 11.30 45.43
C GLU A 116 -41.14 12.10 46.60
N LEU A 117 -40.42 13.11 47.09
CA LEU A 117 -40.92 14.01 48.14
C LEU A 117 -42.18 14.76 47.70
N GLU A 118 -42.23 15.18 46.43
CA GLU A 118 -43.41 15.83 45.87
C GLU A 118 -44.60 14.85 45.75
N SER A 119 -44.35 13.61 45.34
CA SER A 119 -45.36 12.56 45.28
C SER A 119 -45.91 12.21 46.66
N GLN A 120 -45.04 12.02 47.66
CA GLN A 120 -45.45 11.77 49.05
C GLN A 120 -46.35 12.89 49.56
N ARG A 121 -45.95 14.14 49.35
CA ARG A 121 -46.76 15.31 49.76
C ARG A 121 -48.10 15.36 49.04
N ALA A 122 -48.15 15.04 47.74
CA ALA A 122 -49.38 14.99 46.97
C ALA A 122 -50.31 13.87 47.45
N GLU A 123 -49.76 12.69 47.77
CA GLU A 123 -50.51 11.57 48.34
C GLU A 123 -51.04 11.87 49.74
N GLU A 124 -50.24 12.50 50.60
CA GLU A 124 -50.69 12.94 51.93
C GLU A 124 -51.85 13.93 51.83
N MET A 125 -51.75 14.93 50.94
CA MET A 125 -52.84 15.86 50.66
C MET A 125 -54.08 15.12 50.18
N ARG A 126 -53.92 14.18 49.23
CA ARG A 126 -55.03 13.39 48.70
C ARG A 126 -55.74 12.58 49.79
N ARG A 127 -54.99 11.92 50.67
CA ARG A 127 -55.57 11.18 51.81
C ARG A 127 -56.35 12.09 52.74
N MET A 128 -55.83 13.29 53.06
CA MET A 128 -56.57 14.25 53.89
C MET A 128 -57.89 14.69 53.25
N TYR A 129 -57.92 14.87 51.92
CA TYR A 129 -59.16 15.23 51.21
C TYR A 129 -60.14 14.06 51.06
N GLU A 130 -59.67 12.81 51.07
CA GLU A 130 -60.53 11.61 51.02
C GLU A 130 -61.11 11.24 52.40
N GLU A 131 -60.50 11.69 53.50
CA GLU A 131 -60.96 11.48 54.89
C GLU A 131 -61.87 12.59 55.45
N LEU A 132 -62.14 13.65 54.67
CA LEU A 132 -63.07 14.76 54.98
C LEU A 132 -64.46 14.54 54.36
#